data_AF-A0A3N5YMD4-F1
#
_entry.id   AF-A0A3N5YMD4-F1
#
_cell.length_a   1.000
_cell.length_b   1.000
_cell.length_c   1.000
_cell.angle_alpha   90.00
_cell.angle_beta   90.00
_cell.angle_gamma   90.00
#
_symmetry.space_group_name_H-M   'P 1'
#
loop_
_entity.id
_entity.type
_entity.pdbx_description
1 polymer ?
#
loop_
_entity_poly.entity_id
_entity_poly.type
_entity_poly.pdbx_seq_one_letter_code
_entity_poly.pdbx_strand_id
1 'polypeptide(L)'
;MSRRKFLGWLGAAGAGAAVGRPAHAAGTGRFPGHPDAFGVLFDVTRCIGCRKCEEACQKVNGLPAPAKPFSDLTVMEQKRRTDARTYTVVNRYDPVPGARGPLYRKIQCNHCLEPACASACFV
;
A
#
# COMPACT_ATOMS: atom_id res chain seq x y z
N MET A 1 -58.96 -5.02 -2.37
CA MET A 1 -57.90 -6.05 -2.51
C MET A 1 -58.14 -7.14 -1.46
N SER A 2 -58.21 -8.43 -1.79
CA SER A 2 -58.47 -9.48 -0.78
C SER A 2 -57.19 -9.93 -0.08
N ARG A 3 -57.28 -10.38 1.19
CA ARG A 3 -56.14 -10.88 1.98
C ARG A 3 -55.33 -11.96 1.26
N ARG A 4 -56.02 -12.85 0.53
CA ARG A 4 -55.39 -13.89 -0.30
C ARG A 4 -54.57 -13.32 -1.46
N LYS A 5 -55.05 -12.26 -2.11
CA LYS A 5 -54.28 -11.56 -3.14
C LYS A 5 -53.06 -10.88 -2.52
N PHE A 6 -53.23 -10.15 -1.42
CA PHE A 6 -52.12 -9.47 -0.74
C PHE A 6 -50.99 -10.43 -0.32
N LEU A 7 -51.33 -11.58 0.29
CA LEU A 7 -50.35 -12.60 0.66
C LEU A 7 -49.67 -13.25 -0.56
N GLY A 8 -50.42 -13.47 -1.65
CA GLY A 8 -49.85 -13.96 -2.91
C GLY A 8 -48.83 -13.01 -3.52
N TRP A 9 -49.11 -11.70 -3.51
CA TRP A 9 -48.18 -10.68 -4.00
C TRP A 9 -46.93 -10.55 -3.11
N LEU A 10 -47.08 -10.63 -1.79
CA LEU A 10 -45.96 -10.65 -0.84
C LEU A 10 -45.04 -11.87 -1.04
N GLY A 11 -45.63 -13.05 -1.25
CA GLY A 11 -44.87 -14.27 -1.53
C GLY A 11 -44.09 -14.20 -2.85
N ALA A 12 -44.71 -13.66 -3.90
CA ALA A 12 -44.05 -13.49 -5.20
C ALA A 12 -42.88 -12.49 -5.15
N ALA A 13 -43.05 -11.36 -4.45
CA ALA A 13 -41.99 -10.37 -4.27
C ALA A 13 -40.83 -10.91 -3.41
N GLY A 14 -41.12 -11.69 -2.37
CA GLY A 14 -40.11 -12.32 -1.52
C GLY A 14 -39.28 -13.38 -2.26
N ALA A 15 -39.92 -14.17 -3.12
CA ALA A 15 -39.22 -15.18 -3.92
C ALA A 15 -38.22 -14.57 -4.93
N GLY A 16 -38.55 -13.41 -5.52
CA GLY A 16 -37.65 -12.71 -6.44
C GLY A 16 -36.37 -12.18 -5.78
N ALA A 17 -36.44 -11.77 -4.50
CA ALA A 17 -35.29 -11.28 -3.75
C ALA A 17 -34.35 -12.40 -3.25
N ALA A 18 -34.84 -13.65 -3.17
CA ALA A 18 -34.07 -14.81 -2.74
C ALA A 18 -33.18 -15.40 -3.85
N VAL A 19 -33.44 -15.06 -5.13
CA VAL A 19 -32.58 -15.44 -6.25
C VAL A 19 -31.42 -14.46 -6.35
N GLY A 20 -30.42 -14.64 -5.48
CA GLY A 20 -29.16 -13.91 -5.56
C GLY A 20 -28.50 -14.15 -6.92
N ARG A 21 -28.13 -13.07 -7.63
CA ARG A 21 -27.24 -13.18 -8.79
C ARG A 21 -25.85 -13.55 -8.26
N PRO A 22 -25.09 -14.45 -8.93
CA PRO A 22 -23.70 -14.68 -8.55
C PRO A 22 -22.94 -13.36 -8.62
N ALA A 23 -22.43 -12.90 -7.49
CA ALA A 23 -21.51 -11.78 -7.44
C ALA A 23 -20.14 -12.31 -7.89
N HIS A 24 -19.73 -11.97 -9.11
CA HIS A 24 -18.35 -12.22 -9.52
C HIS A 24 -17.44 -11.23 -8.81
N ALA A 25 -16.37 -11.74 -8.20
CA ALA A 25 -15.30 -10.88 -7.72
C ALA A 25 -14.78 -10.06 -8.90
N ALA A 26 -14.66 -8.73 -8.73
CA ALA A 26 -14.07 -7.83 -9.73
C ALA A 26 -12.55 -8.01 -9.86
N GLY A 27 -12.05 -9.23 -9.67
CA GLY A 27 -10.66 -9.58 -9.92
C GLY A 27 -10.43 -9.72 -11.42
N THR A 28 -9.24 -9.35 -11.88
CA THR A 28 -8.80 -9.59 -13.24
C THR A 28 -8.78 -11.11 -13.47
N GLY A 29 -9.51 -11.60 -14.48
CA GLY A 29 -9.74 -13.04 -14.70
C GLY A 29 -8.47 -13.87 -14.99
N ARG A 30 -7.31 -13.23 -15.21
CA ARG A 30 -5.96 -13.81 -15.27
C ARG A 30 -4.97 -12.65 -15.42
N PHE A 31 -3.98 -12.51 -14.53
CA PHE A 31 -2.91 -11.52 -14.65
C PHE A 31 -1.62 -12.21 -15.09
N PRO A 32 -1.21 -12.09 -16.37
CA PRO A 32 0.00 -12.76 -16.88
C PRO A 32 1.31 -12.12 -16.40
N GLY A 33 1.25 -11.02 -15.64
CA GLY A 33 2.42 -10.26 -15.23
C GLY A 33 2.79 -9.14 -16.20
N HIS A 34 3.88 -8.45 -15.88
CA HIS A 34 4.52 -7.44 -16.73
C HIS A 34 5.92 -7.97 -17.10
N PRO A 35 6.13 -8.52 -18.31
CA PRO A 35 7.37 -9.21 -18.68
C PRO A 35 8.63 -8.34 -18.55
N ASP A 36 8.51 -7.04 -18.81
CA ASP A 36 9.61 -6.07 -18.76
C ASP A 36 9.65 -5.27 -17.45
N ALA A 37 9.04 -5.79 -16.37
CA ALA A 37 9.01 -5.09 -15.09
C ALA A 37 10.40 -4.96 -14.46
N PHE A 38 10.66 -3.77 -13.92
CA PHE A 38 11.81 -3.53 -13.06
C PHE A 38 11.51 -3.95 -11.62
N GLY A 39 12.52 -4.52 -10.96
CA GLY A 39 12.49 -4.84 -9.53
C GLY A 39 13.56 -4.07 -8.77
N VAL A 40 13.26 -3.75 -7.51
CA VAL A 40 14.23 -3.16 -6.58
C VAL A 40 14.29 -4.02 -5.32
N LEU A 41 15.46 -4.58 -5.03
CA LEU A 41 15.72 -5.30 -3.79
C LEU A 41 16.25 -4.34 -2.72
N PHE A 42 15.58 -4.31 -1.57
CA PHE A 42 16.08 -3.69 -0.35
C PHE A 42 16.42 -4.78 0.67
N ASP A 43 17.72 -5.01 0.90
CA ASP A 43 18.19 -5.95 1.91
C ASP A 43 18.21 -5.29 3.30
N VAL A 44 17.19 -5.62 4.10
CA VAL A 44 17.04 -5.13 5.47
C VAL A 44 18.16 -5.60 6.41
N THR A 45 18.80 -6.74 6.13
CA THR A 45 19.84 -7.33 7.00
C THR A 45 21.15 -6.54 6.95
N ARG A 46 21.33 -5.74 5.89
CA ARG A 46 22.51 -4.90 5.65
C ARG A 46 22.24 -3.41 5.79
N CYS A 47 20.99 -3.02 5.98
CA CYS A 47 20.64 -1.61 6.13
C CYS A 47 21.13 -1.07 7.48
N ILE A 48 21.96 -0.02 7.44
CA ILE A 48 22.54 0.62 8.63
C ILE A 48 21.85 1.93 9.02
N GLY A 49 20.72 2.27 8.39
CA GLY A 49 19.97 3.48 8.74
C GLY A 49 20.63 4.81 8.34
N CYS A 50 21.58 4.82 7.40
CA CYS A 50 22.37 6.02 7.06
C CYS A 50 21.62 7.12 6.30
N ARG A 51 20.37 6.89 5.88
CA ARG A 51 19.49 7.84 5.15
C ARG A 51 20.04 8.39 3.82
N LYS A 52 21.18 7.93 3.31
CA LYS A 52 21.70 8.32 1.98
C LYS A 52 20.76 7.99 0.82
N CYS A 53 19.91 6.97 0.97
CA CYS A 53 18.86 6.66 0.00
C CYS A 53 17.76 7.72 -0.04
N GLU A 54 17.47 8.42 1.07
CA GLU A 54 16.55 9.57 1.09
C GLU A 54 17.17 10.77 0.38
N GLU A 55 18.45 11.06 0.67
CA GLU A 55 19.22 12.13 0.05
C GLU A 55 19.32 11.97 -1.48
N ALA A 56 19.66 10.77 -1.95
CA ALA A 56 19.74 10.48 -3.37
C ALA A 56 18.36 10.60 -4.05
N CYS A 57 17.30 10.09 -3.41
CA CYS A 57 15.93 10.19 -3.91
C CYS A 57 15.46 11.64 -4.02
N GLN A 58 15.78 12.46 -3.02
CA GLN A 58 15.50 13.89 -3.07
C GLN A 58 16.22 14.54 -4.24
N LYS A 59 17.54 14.33 -4.37
CA LYS A 59 18.37 14.96 -5.40
C LYS A 59 17.88 14.63 -6.80
N VAL A 60 17.63 13.35 -7.09
CA VAL A 60 17.25 12.91 -8.45
C VAL A 60 15.84 13.36 -8.83
N ASN A 61 14.95 13.55 -7.86
CA ASN A 61 13.57 14.00 -8.11
C ASN A 61 13.36 15.52 -7.91
N GLY A 62 14.41 16.28 -7.56
CA GLY A 62 14.27 17.72 -7.30
C GLY A 62 13.34 18.05 -6.12
N LEU A 63 13.25 17.16 -5.12
CA LEU A 63 12.36 17.34 -3.97
C LEU A 63 12.92 18.41 -3.00
N PRO A 64 12.05 19.10 -2.23
CA PRO A 64 12.49 20.13 -1.29
C PRO A 64 13.41 19.58 -0.19
N ALA A 65 14.24 20.47 0.36
CA ALA A 65 15.08 20.18 1.54
C ALA A 65 14.24 19.62 2.72
N PRO A 66 14.71 18.59 3.44
CA PRO A 66 14.04 18.17 4.67
C PRO A 66 14.20 19.23 5.76
N ALA A 67 13.27 19.24 6.72
CA ALA A 67 13.36 20.13 7.89
C ALA A 67 14.61 19.89 8.75
N LYS A 68 15.14 18.65 8.75
CA LYS A 68 16.36 18.23 9.45
C LYS A 68 17.32 17.60 8.46
N PRO A 69 18.65 17.85 8.57
CA PRO A 69 19.63 17.29 7.66
C PRO A 69 19.60 15.75 7.66
N PHE A 70 20.05 15.12 6.58
CA PHE A 70 20.06 13.64 6.48
C PHE A 70 20.96 12.97 7.52
N SER A 71 21.99 13.70 8.00
CA SER A 71 22.86 13.27 9.09
C SER A 71 22.17 13.26 10.46
N ASP A 72 21.06 13.96 10.64
CA ASP A 72 20.28 13.92 11.89
C ASP A 72 19.44 12.63 11.92
N LEU A 73 19.88 11.67 12.74
CA LEU A 73 19.22 10.38 12.90
C LEU A 73 18.09 10.41 13.95
N THR A 74 17.92 11.51 14.69
CA THR A 74 16.82 11.66 15.68
C THR A 74 15.44 11.59 15.01
N VAL A 75 15.36 11.88 13.71
CA VAL A 75 14.12 11.73 12.92
C VAL A 75 13.57 10.29 12.91
N MET A 76 14.41 9.29 13.22
CA MET A 76 14.03 7.87 13.26
C MET A 76 13.57 7.41 14.64
N GLU A 77 13.55 8.29 15.65
CA GLU A 77 12.93 8.03 16.96
C GLU A 77 11.41 7.92 16.85
N GLN A 78 10.84 8.47 15.77
CA GLN A 78 9.42 8.36 15.43
C GLN A 78 9.26 7.68 14.07
N LYS A 79 8.13 6.99 13.87
CA LYS A 79 7.81 6.36 12.59
C LYS A 79 7.33 7.41 11.61
N ARG A 80 8.11 7.66 10.57
CA ARG A 80 7.75 8.56 9.48
C ARG A 80 6.98 7.83 8.38
N ARG A 81 6.22 8.59 7.60
CA ARG A 81 5.54 8.15 6.37
C ARG A 81 6.05 8.98 5.19
N THR A 82 5.93 8.42 4.00
CA THR A 82 6.14 9.16 2.75
C THR A 82 4.98 10.11 2.49
N ASP A 83 5.24 11.18 1.77
CA ASP A 83 4.25 12.16 1.33
C ASP A 83 4.64 12.73 -0.05
N ALA A 84 3.89 13.72 -0.53
CA ALA A 84 4.13 14.35 -1.83
C ALA A 84 5.49 15.06 -1.96
N ARG A 85 6.16 15.33 -0.83
CA ARG A 85 7.46 16.01 -0.75
C ARG A 85 8.61 15.04 -0.42
N THR A 86 8.29 13.83 0.05
CA THR A 86 9.26 12.81 0.51
C THR A 86 8.85 11.41 0.05
N TYR A 87 9.44 10.92 -1.04
CA TYR A 87 9.05 9.64 -1.65
C TYR A 87 9.64 8.38 -1.00
N THR A 88 10.67 8.55 -0.17
CA THR A 88 11.25 7.45 0.59
C THR A 88 11.66 7.90 1.97
N VAL A 89 11.42 7.07 2.98
CA VAL A 89 11.88 7.30 4.36
C VAL A 89 12.46 6.03 4.95
N VAL A 90 13.46 6.14 5.80
CA VAL A 90 14.00 5.05 6.62
C VAL A 90 13.50 5.23 8.06
N ASN A 91 13.00 4.14 8.64
CA ASN A 91 12.58 4.08 10.04
C ASN A 91 13.38 3.01 10.79
N ARG A 92 13.76 3.31 12.04
CA ARG A 92 14.46 2.41 12.96
C ARG A 92 13.45 1.62 13.80
N TYR A 93 13.68 0.34 14.07
CA TYR A 93 12.85 -0.55 14.87
C TYR A 93 13.72 -1.23 15.95
N ASP A 94 13.37 -0.99 17.23
CA ASP A 94 14.09 -1.47 18.41
C ASP A 94 13.12 -1.94 19.50
N PRO A 95 13.52 -2.90 20.36
CA PRO A 95 14.44 -4.00 20.11
C PRO A 95 13.74 -5.13 19.34
N VAL A 96 14.47 -5.84 18.47
CA VAL A 96 13.95 -7.01 17.75
C VAL A 96 14.60 -8.28 18.30
N PRO A 97 13.82 -9.27 18.80
CA PRO A 97 14.36 -10.52 19.30
C PRO A 97 15.28 -11.21 18.27
N GLY A 98 16.48 -11.59 18.68
CA GLY A 98 17.47 -12.24 17.83
C GLY A 98 18.30 -11.31 16.92
N ALA A 99 18.01 -10.01 16.89
CA ALA A 99 18.84 -9.03 16.17
C ALA A 99 19.97 -8.49 17.07
N ARG A 100 21.14 -8.24 16.49
CA ARG A 100 22.31 -7.63 17.18
C ARG A 100 22.17 -6.13 17.43
N GLY A 101 21.03 -5.53 17.10
CA GLY A 101 20.79 -4.10 17.17
C GLY A 101 19.47 -3.71 16.48
N PRO A 102 19.25 -2.40 16.24
CA PRO A 102 18.11 -1.91 15.48
C PRO A 102 18.00 -2.58 14.10
N LEU A 103 16.75 -2.80 13.67
CA LEU A 103 16.46 -3.02 12.27
C LEU A 103 15.99 -1.72 11.62
N TYR A 104 16.45 -1.48 10.39
CA TYR A 104 16.08 -0.29 9.63
C TYR A 104 15.28 -0.69 8.40
N ARG A 105 14.10 -0.11 8.25
CA ARG A 105 13.22 -0.37 7.12
C ARG A 105 13.05 0.88 6.27
N LYS A 106 13.37 0.75 4.98
CA LYS A 106 13.01 1.71 3.94
C LYS A 106 11.51 1.58 3.62
N ILE A 107 10.80 2.69 3.55
CA ILE A 107 9.41 2.80 3.11
C ILE A 107 9.41 3.63 1.83
N GLN A 108 8.93 3.05 0.73
CA GLN A 108 8.79 3.64 -0.60
C GLN A 108 7.60 2.95 -1.29
N CYS A 109 7.10 3.52 -2.41
CA CYS A 109 6.25 2.79 -3.34
C CYS A 109 6.91 1.44 -3.73
N ASN A 110 6.15 0.35 -3.64
CA ASN A 110 6.63 -0.98 -4.02
C ASN A 110 6.50 -1.28 -5.51
N HIS A 111 5.87 -0.38 -6.29
CA HIS A 111 5.53 -0.63 -7.70
C HIS A 111 4.85 -2.00 -7.90
N CYS A 112 3.77 -2.22 -7.14
CA CYS A 112 3.01 -3.47 -7.16
C CYS A 112 2.58 -3.83 -8.60
N LEU A 113 2.64 -5.12 -8.95
CA LEU A 113 2.24 -5.59 -10.28
C LEU A 113 0.75 -5.35 -10.57
N GLU A 114 -0.07 -5.48 -9.53
CA GLU A 114 -1.49 -5.16 -9.54
C GLU A 114 -1.76 -4.03 -8.51
N PRO A 115 -1.47 -2.77 -8.87
CA PRO A 115 -1.46 -1.66 -7.91
C PRO A 115 -2.87 -1.13 -7.63
N ALA A 116 -3.37 -1.36 -6.42
CA ALA A 116 -4.64 -0.80 -5.96
C ALA A 116 -4.72 0.74 -6.10
N CYS A 117 -3.60 1.45 -5.96
CA CYS A 117 -3.55 2.90 -6.15
C CYS A 117 -3.85 3.33 -7.59
N ALA A 118 -3.44 2.56 -8.61
CA ALA A 118 -3.78 2.88 -10.00
C ALA A 118 -5.21 2.42 -10.32
N SER A 119 -5.64 1.25 -9.83
CA SER A 119 -6.98 0.73 -10.07
C SER A 119 -8.09 1.63 -9.50
N ALA A 120 -7.81 2.35 -8.41
CA ALA A 120 -8.75 3.27 -7.79
C ALA A 120 -8.65 4.72 -8.32
N CYS A 121 -7.75 5.00 -9.27
CA CYS A 121 -7.60 6.33 -9.84
C CYS A 121 -8.79 6.64 -10.76
N PHE A 122 -9.50 7.74 -10.49
CA PHE A 122 -10.67 8.14 -11.29
C PHE A 122 -10.30 8.91 -12.57
N VAL A 123 -9.02 9.21 -12.79
CA VAL A 123 -8.49 10.04 -13.88
C VAL A 123 -7.30 9.39 -14.57
#